data_AF-A0A7X9KLM0-F1
#
_entry.id   AF-A0A7X9KLM0-F1
#
_cell.length_a   1.000
_cell.length_b   1.000
_cell.length_c   1.000
_cell.angle_alpha   90.00
_cell.angle_beta   90.00
_cell.angle_gamma   90.00
#
_symmetry.space_group_name_H-M   'P 1'
#
loop_
_entity.id
_entity.type
_entity.pdbx_description
1 polymer ?
#
loop_
_entity_poly.entity_id
_entity_poly.type
_entity_poly.pdbx_seq_one_letter_code
_entity_poly.pdbx_strand_id
1 'polypeptide(L)'
;MLVATLLSLTAAVMHAAWNFVAKRAEGDRYLVLWAQFFAAGLIALPLMIANQLIWGMPWQGYAMAAASGLVHLPYLTLLAKAYTLGDFSVSYPVARGGGAAIAALGGVLFLGDHLSVLEVAGIAIVVGGLTMLAAGATGPNLALALLVAVTIGTYSVLDARGARLSHTVAYIFATQVAAAATSAPSVGSPFTCQRPSASL
;
A
#
# COMPACT_ATOMS: atom_id res chain seq x y z
N MET A 1 -3.67 17.87 -18.13
CA MET A 1 -4.53 16.69 -17.89
C MET A 1 -4.03 15.45 -18.61
N LEU A 2 -3.75 15.48 -19.92
CA LEU A 2 -3.29 14.29 -20.66
C LEU A 2 -2.07 13.57 -20.05
N VAL A 3 -1.02 14.31 -19.65
CA VAL A 3 0.18 13.73 -19.02
C VAL A 3 -0.17 12.98 -17.73
N ALA A 4 -0.98 13.56 -16.85
CA ALA A 4 -1.40 12.92 -15.61
C ALA A 4 -2.23 11.66 -15.89
N THR A 5 -3.12 11.70 -16.88
CA THR A 5 -3.89 10.52 -17.30
C THR A 5 -2.97 9.41 -17.82
N LEU A 6 -1.99 9.73 -18.67
CA LEU A 6 -1.03 8.75 -19.17
C LEU A 6 -0.22 8.13 -18.03
N LEU A 7 0.33 8.95 -17.12
CA LEU A 7 1.05 8.46 -15.94
C LEU A 7 0.18 7.54 -15.08
N SER A 8 -1.09 7.91 -14.87
CA SER A 8 -2.03 7.10 -14.09
C SER A 8 -2.34 5.76 -14.76
N LEU A 9 -2.53 5.73 -16.08
CA LEU A 9 -2.80 4.50 -16.82
C LEU A 9 -1.56 3.59 -16.87
N THR A 10 -0.38 4.16 -17.09
CA THR A 10 0.88 3.41 -17.01
C THR A 10 1.08 2.80 -15.62
N ALA A 11 0.84 3.59 -14.56
CA ALA A 11 0.89 3.10 -13.19
C ALA A 11 -0.11 1.96 -12.94
N ALA A 12 -1.34 2.06 -13.48
CA ALA A 12 -2.34 1.01 -13.36
C ALA A 12 -1.92 -0.30 -14.05
N VAL A 13 -1.33 -0.23 -15.25
CA VAL A 13 -0.81 -1.41 -15.97
C VAL A 13 0.35 -2.03 -15.21
N MET A 14 1.32 -1.24 -14.75
CA MET A 14 2.45 -1.73 -13.95
C MET A 14 1.96 -2.38 -12.65
N HIS A 15 0.98 -1.77 -11.98
CA HIS A 15 0.39 -2.30 -10.77
C HIS A 15 -0.30 -3.65 -11.02
N ALA A 16 -1.12 -3.75 -12.08
CA ALA A 16 -1.78 -5.00 -12.45
C ALA A 16 -0.78 -6.11 -12.80
N ALA A 17 0.27 -5.77 -13.57
CA ALA A 17 1.35 -6.70 -13.92
C ALA A 17 2.07 -7.24 -12.67
N TRP A 18 2.42 -6.36 -11.73
CA TRP A 18 3.04 -6.78 -10.47
C TRP A 18 2.11 -7.68 -9.63
N ASN A 19 0.83 -7.31 -9.47
CA ASN A 19 -0.11 -8.14 -8.72
C ASN A 19 -0.31 -9.52 -9.37
N PHE A 20 -0.27 -9.60 -10.70
CA PHE A 20 -0.31 -10.88 -11.41
C PHE A 20 0.92 -11.74 -11.13
N VAL A 21 2.12 -11.16 -11.12
CA VAL A 21 3.36 -11.84 -10.73
C VAL A 21 3.28 -12.31 -9.28
N ALA A 22 2.86 -11.44 -8.36
CA ALA A 22 2.71 -11.79 -6.94
C ALA A 22 1.67 -12.90 -6.71
N LYS A 23 0.58 -12.93 -7.48
CA LYS A 23 -0.43 -13.99 -7.43
C LYS A 23 0.11 -15.34 -7.93
N ARG A 24 1.01 -15.33 -8.92
CA ARG A 24 1.63 -16.53 -9.49
C ARG A 24 2.86 -17.01 -8.74
N ALA A 25 3.43 -16.18 -7.87
CA ALA A 25 4.61 -16.54 -7.12
C ALA A 25 4.31 -17.71 -6.17
N GLU A 26 5.15 -18.74 -6.24
CA GLU A 26 5.13 -19.87 -5.32
C GLU A 26 6.02 -19.56 -4.10
N GLY A 27 5.63 -20.03 -2.91
CA GLY A 27 6.40 -19.83 -1.67
C GLY A 27 5.71 -18.91 -0.66
N ASP A 28 6.50 -18.30 0.22
CA ASP A 28 5.99 -17.43 1.28
C ASP A 28 5.56 -16.08 0.69
N ARG A 29 4.26 -15.80 0.74
CA ARG A 29 3.66 -14.54 0.24
C ARG A 29 4.23 -13.32 0.94
N TYR A 30 4.61 -13.43 2.21
CA TYR A 30 5.27 -12.33 2.91
C TYR A 30 6.62 -12.01 2.28
N LEU A 31 7.44 -13.04 1.96
CA LEU A 31 8.73 -12.83 1.32
C LEU A 31 8.60 -12.22 -0.07
N VAL A 32 7.59 -12.63 -0.86
CA VAL A 32 7.31 -12.03 -2.18
C VAL A 32 6.91 -10.56 -2.04
N LEU A 33 6.01 -10.25 -1.10
CA LEU A 33 5.58 -8.89 -0.82
C LEU A 33 6.69 -8.02 -0.22
N TRP A 34 7.61 -8.61 0.54
CA TRP A 34 8.77 -7.92 1.09
C TRP A 34 9.81 -7.63 -0.01
N ALA A 35 10.11 -8.62 -0.84
CA ALA A 35 11.14 -8.53 -1.87
C ALA A 35 10.89 -7.36 -2.84
N GLN A 36 9.64 -7.05 -3.16
CA GLN A 36 9.34 -5.84 -3.95
C GLN A 36 9.69 -4.54 -3.26
N PHE A 37 9.38 -4.38 -1.96
CA PHE A 37 9.67 -3.15 -1.24
C PHE A 37 11.17 -3.03 -1.05
N PHE A 38 11.85 -4.14 -0.76
CA PHE A 38 13.30 -4.18 -0.69
C PHE A 38 13.96 -3.78 -2.02
N ALA A 39 13.54 -4.37 -3.14
CA ALA A 39 14.07 -4.03 -4.46
C ALA A 39 13.79 -2.56 -4.82
N ALA A 40 12.57 -2.08 -4.57
CA ALA A 40 12.21 -0.69 -4.83
C ALA A 40 13.00 0.28 -3.94
N GLY A 41 13.22 -0.05 -2.66
CA GLY A 41 14.05 0.73 -1.75
C GLY A 41 15.51 0.76 -2.16
N LEU A 42 16.05 -0.37 -2.64
CA LEU A 42 17.43 -0.45 -3.13
C LEU A 42 17.65 0.44 -4.36
N ILE A 43 16.68 0.47 -5.28
CA ILE A 43 16.70 1.37 -6.44
C ILE A 43 16.52 2.83 -6.00
N ALA A 44 15.61 3.08 -5.05
CA ALA A 44 15.29 4.42 -4.57
C ALA A 44 16.39 5.04 -3.71
N LEU A 45 17.22 4.24 -3.03
CA LEU A 45 18.26 4.72 -2.12
C LEU A 45 19.28 5.68 -2.78
N PRO A 46 19.95 5.31 -3.89
CA PRO A 46 20.86 6.24 -4.57
C PRO A 46 20.13 7.47 -5.12
N LEU A 47 18.88 7.33 -5.56
CA LEU A 47 18.07 8.44 -6.05
C LEU A 47 17.68 9.41 -4.93
N MET A 48 17.36 8.90 -3.74
CA MET A 48 17.10 9.68 -2.54
C MET A 48 18.34 10.47 -2.11
N ILE A 49 19.51 9.80 -2.08
CA ILE A 49 20.79 10.44 -1.72
C ILE A 49 21.14 11.52 -2.73
N ALA A 50 21.07 11.22 -4.04
CA ALA A 50 21.34 12.19 -5.10
C ALA A 50 20.39 13.40 -5.01
N ASN A 51 19.08 13.16 -4.80
CA ASN A 51 18.11 14.24 -4.65
C ASN A 51 18.44 15.11 -3.44
N GLN A 52 18.76 14.50 -2.29
CA GLN A 52 19.09 15.23 -1.07
C GLN A 52 20.35 16.09 -1.23
N LEU A 53 21.34 15.63 -1.99
CA LEU A 53 22.57 16.38 -2.24
C LEU A 53 22.36 17.56 -3.21
N ILE A 54 21.47 17.42 -4.19
CA ILE A 54 21.28 18.43 -5.25
C ILE A 54 20.21 19.46 -4.86
N TRP A 55 19.04 19.00 -4.42
CA TRP A 55 17.88 19.85 -4.19
C TRP A 55 17.44 19.91 -2.73
N GLY A 56 17.83 18.91 -1.93
CA GLY A 56 17.36 18.75 -0.57
C GLY A 56 15.88 18.37 -0.47
N MET A 57 15.44 18.04 0.74
CA MET A 57 14.02 17.90 1.07
C MET A 57 13.78 18.37 2.51
N PRO A 58 12.68 19.09 2.79
CA PRO A 58 12.34 19.48 4.16
C PRO A 58 12.21 18.24 5.06
N TRP A 59 12.65 18.37 6.31
CA TRP A 59 12.68 17.25 7.29
C TRP A 59 11.29 16.63 7.51
N GLN A 60 10.23 17.42 7.35
CA GLN A 60 8.83 16.98 7.44
C GLN A 60 8.51 15.91 6.39
N GLY A 61 9.10 15.99 5.19
CA GLY A 61 8.95 14.96 4.15
C GLY A 61 9.55 13.63 4.59
N TYR A 62 10.73 13.66 5.22
CA TYR A 62 11.37 12.45 5.78
C TYR A 62 10.58 11.88 6.96
N ALA A 63 10.03 12.73 7.83
CA ALA A 63 9.20 12.31 8.94
C ALA A 63 7.91 11.62 8.46
N MET A 64 7.25 12.16 7.44
CA MET A 64 6.07 11.54 6.82
C MET A 64 6.41 10.22 6.12
N ALA A 65 7.52 10.17 5.40
CA ALA A 65 8.00 8.94 4.76
C ALA A 65 8.32 7.85 5.80
N ALA A 66 8.96 8.20 6.92
CA ALA A 66 9.22 7.28 8.02
C ALA A 66 7.94 6.78 8.67
N ALA A 67 6.97 7.67 8.93
CA ALA A 67 5.66 7.29 9.46
C ALA A 67 4.90 6.35 8.51
N SER A 68 4.90 6.65 7.20
CA SER A 68 4.33 5.78 6.17
C SER A 68 5.03 4.41 6.14
N GLY A 69 6.37 4.39 6.19
CA GLY A 69 7.16 3.17 6.30
C GLY A 69 6.78 2.32 7.53
N LEU A 70 6.54 2.93 8.69
CA LEU A 70 6.11 2.18 9.88
C LEU A 70 4.74 1.52 9.70
N VAL A 71 3.82 2.14 8.96
CA VAL A 71 2.51 1.55 8.62
C VAL A 71 2.65 0.40 7.62
N HIS A 72 3.70 0.39 6.79
CA HIS A 72 3.94 -0.68 5.83
C HIS A 72 4.22 -2.03 6.50
N LEU A 73 4.82 -2.08 7.69
CA LEU A 73 5.08 -3.33 8.39
C LEU A 73 3.78 -4.12 8.71
N PRO A 74 2.81 -3.58 9.48
CA PRO A 74 1.55 -4.28 9.71
C PRO A 74 0.77 -4.49 8.39
N TYR A 75 0.87 -3.57 7.42
CA TYR A 75 0.26 -3.74 6.11
C TYR A 75 0.76 -5.02 5.40
N LEU A 76 2.08 -5.22 5.25
CA LEU A 76 2.62 -6.41 4.59
C LEU A 76 2.18 -7.70 5.30
N THR A 77 2.27 -7.71 6.63
CA THR A 77 1.89 -8.88 7.43
C THR A 77 0.41 -9.21 7.31
N LEU A 78 -0.47 -8.21 7.48
CA LEU A 78 -1.92 -8.40 7.38
C LEU A 78 -2.31 -8.80 5.96
N LEU A 79 -1.68 -8.21 4.95
CA LEU A 79 -1.92 -8.52 3.54
C LEU A 79 -1.51 -9.95 3.20
N ALA A 80 -0.31 -10.37 3.63
CA ALA A 80 0.15 -11.73 3.45
C ALA A 80 -0.81 -12.75 4.09
N LYS A 81 -1.29 -12.46 5.32
CA LYS A 81 -2.27 -13.31 6.02
C LYS A 81 -3.62 -13.34 5.30
N ALA A 82 -4.17 -12.18 4.93
CA ALA A 82 -5.45 -12.08 4.22
C ALA A 82 -5.42 -12.87 2.91
N TYR A 83 -4.31 -12.81 2.18
CA TYR A 83 -4.13 -13.51 0.92
C TYR A 83 -3.84 -15.01 1.09
N THR A 84 -3.29 -15.44 2.22
CA THR A 84 -2.99 -16.85 2.49
C THR A 84 -4.20 -17.58 3.07
N LEU A 85 -4.95 -16.95 3.96
CA LEU A 85 -6.10 -17.55 4.67
C LEU A 85 -7.44 -17.32 3.96
N GLY A 86 -7.56 -16.23 3.20
CA GLY A 86 -8.77 -15.86 2.46
C GLY A 86 -8.65 -16.11 0.97
N ASP A 87 -9.80 -16.22 0.31
CA ASP A 87 -9.85 -16.16 -1.15
C ASP A 87 -9.34 -14.79 -1.61
N PHE A 88 -8.34 -14.79 -2.49
CA PHE A 88 -7.80 -13.59 -3.10
C PHE A 88 -8.89 -12.77 -3.81
N SER A 89 -9.85 -13.44 -4.45
CA SER A 89 -10.94 -12.82 -5.21
C SER A 89 -11.89 -12.01 -4.33
N VAL A 90 -11.92 -12.29 -3.03
CA VAL A 90 -12.72 -11.56 -2.03
C VAL A 90 -11.87 -10.57 -1.25
N SER A 91 -10.70 -11.01 -0.78
CA SER A 91 -9.83 -10.21 0.09
C SER A 91 -9.25 -9.01 -0.67
N TYR A 92 -8.95 -9.16 -1.96
CA TYR A 92 -8.38 -8.10 -2.79
C TYR A 92 -9.35 -6.92 -3.00
N PRO A 93 -10.61 -7.13 -3.44
CA PRO A 93 -11.58 -6.03 -3.55
C PRO A 93 -11.83 -5.30 -2.24
N VAL A 94 -11.98 -6.02 -1.11
CA VAL A 94 -12.23 -5.39 0.20
C VAL A 94 -11.03 -4.55 0.63
N ALA A 95 -9.83 -5.11 0.58
CA ALA A 95 -8.61 -4.42 0.99
C ALA A 95 -8.38 -3.15 0.16
N ARG A 96 -8.43 -3.27 -1.18
CA ARG A 96 -8.13 -2.16 -2.09
C ARG A 96 -9.25 -1.12 -2.14
N GLY A 97 -10.50 -1.57 -2.25
CA GLY A 97 -11.66 -0.69 -2.29
C GLY A 97 -11.90 0.05 -0.98
N GLY A 98 -11.82 -0.68 0.14
CA GLY A 98 -11.89 -0.08 1.47
C GLY A 98 -10.73 0.88 1.71
N GLY A 99 -9.52 0.52 1.30
CA GLY A 99 -8.35 1.40 1.43
C GLY A 99 -8.50 2.71 0.67
N ALA A 100 -9.01 2.67 -0.57
CA ALA A 100 -9.29 3.87 -1.35
C ALA A 100 -10.39 4.74 -0.70
N ALA A 101 -11.45 4.12 -0.17
CA ALA A 101 -12.50 4.83 0.55
C ALA A 101 -11.97 5.55 1.79
N ILE A 102 -11.18 4.85 2.61
CA ILE A 102 -10.57 5.40 3.82
C ILE A 102 -9.57 6.51 3.48
N ALA A 103 -8.78 6.35 2.41
CA ALA A 103 -7.87 7.39 1.93
C ALA A 103 -8.62 8.67 1.52
N ALA A 104 -9.71 8.53 0.75
CA ALA A 104 -10.54 9.68 0.35
C ALA A 104 -11.17 10.38 1.57
N LEU A 105 -11.74 9.61 2.51
CA LEU A 105 -12.27 10.16 3.75
C LEU A 105 -11.19 10.86 4.57
N GLY A 106 -10.01 10.26 4.68
CA GLY A 106 -8.88 10.86 5.38
C GLY A 106 -8.35 12.14 4.72
N GLY A 107 -8.39 12.22 3.38
CA GLY A 107 -8.09 13.45 2.65
C GLY A 107 -9.03 14.60 3.04
N VAL A 108 -10.34 14.32 3.10
CA VAL A 108 -11.34 15.32 3.52
C VAL A 108 -11.15 15.70 4.99
N LEU A 109 -11.01 14.71 5.88
CA LEU A 109 -10.99 14.94 7.32
C LEU A 109 -9.68 15.57 7.84
N PHE A 110 -8.53 15.18 7.28
CA PHE A 110 -7.22 15.57 7.81
C PHE A 110 -6.43 16.52 6.90
N LEU A 111 -6.69 16.50 5.59
CA LEU A 111 -5.93 17.30 4.61
C LEU A 111 -6.71 18.48 4.06
N GLY A 112 -8.00 18.61 4.41
CA GLY A 112 -8.86 19.70 3.96
C GLY A 112 -9.27 19.56 2.48
N ASP A 113 -9.30 18.33 1.95
CA ASP A 113 -9.72 18.09 0.58
C ASP A 113 -11.23 18.34 0.44
N HIS A 114 -11.61 18.95 -0.68
CA HIS A 114 -13.00 19.15 -1.07
C HIS A 114 -13.32 18.26 -2.25
N LEU A 115 -14.28 17.35 -2.07
CA LEU A 115 -14.76 16.47 -3.12
C LEU A 115 -16.05 17.05 -3.72
N SER A 116 -16.05 17.20 -5.04
CA SER A 116 -17.25 17.49 -5.81
C SER A 116 -18.24 16.32 -5.77
N VAL A 117 -19.51 16.60 -6.07
CA VAL A 117 -20.56 15.58 -6.15
C VAL A 117 -20.18 14.45 -7.11
N LEU A 118 -19.52 14.78 -8.23
CA LEU A 118 -19.09 13.80 -9.22
C LEU A 118 -17.98 12.88 -8.69
N GLU A 119 -17.02 13.42 -7.93
CA GLU A 119 -15.96 12.63 -7.31
C GLU A 119 -16.50 11.70 -6.22
N VAL A 120 -17.43 12.19 -5.40
CA VAL A 120 -18.13 11.37 -4.40
C VAL A 120 -18.92 10.24 -5.07
N ALA A 121 -19.65 10.55 -6.15
CA ALA A 121 -20.36 9.54 -6.92
C ALA A 121 -19.43 8.49 -7.53
N GLY A 122 -18.28 8.91 -8.09
CA GLY A 122 -17.27 8.01 -8.62
C GLY A 122 -16.70 7.07 -7.56
N ILE A 123 -16.34 7.61 -6.38
CA ILE A 123 -15.87 6.82 -5.24
C ILE A 123 -16.96 5.84 -4.80
N ALA A 124 -18.21 6.29 -4.66
CA ALA A 124 -19.33 5.44 -4.25
C ALA A 124 -19.57 4.28 -5.22
N ILE A 125 -19.48 4.51 -6.53
CA ILE A 125 -19.61 3.47 -7.55
C ILE A 125 -18.48 2.44 -7.42
N VAL A 126 -17.22 2.89 -7.30
CA VAL A 126 -16.06 2.00 -7.17
C VAL A 126 -16.13 1.16 -5.89
N VAL A 127 -16.40 1.81 -4.75
CA VAL A 127 -16.52 1.14 -3.45
C VAL A 127 -17.72 0.18 -3.42
N GLY A 128 -18.84 0.58 -4.02
CA GLY A 128 -20.03 -0.27 -4.18
C GLY A 128 -19.74 -1.51 -5.03
N GLY A 129 -19.09 -1.34 -6.19
CA GLY A 129 -18.71 -2.47 -7.05
C GLY A 129 -17.75 -3.45 -6.35
N LEU A 130 -16.76 -2.92 -5.63
CA LEU A 130 -15.78 -3.75 -4.90
C LEU A 130 -16.41 -4.46 -3.69
N THR A 131 -17.39 -3.85 -3.03
CA THR A 131 -18.14 -4.51 -1.93
C THR A 131 -19.10 -5.57 -2.45
N MET A 132 -19.74 -5.38 -3.61
CA MET A 132 -20.56 -6.42 -4.26
C MET A 132 -19.73 -7.64 -4.66
N LEU A 133 -18.50 -7.45 -5.15
CA LEU A 133 -17.57 -8.56 -5.42
C LEU A 133 -17.19 -9.35 -4.16
N ALA A 134 -17.30 -8.72 -2.99
CA ALA A 134 -17.06 -9.34 -1.70
C ALA A 134 -18.37 -9.78 -1.01
N ALA A 135 -19.51 -9.79 -1.71
CA ALA A 135 -20.78 -10.19 -1.12
C ALA A 135 -20.72 -11.62 -0.60
N GLY A 136 -21.08 -11.81 0.68
CA GLY A 136 -20.99 -13.10 1.37
C GLY A 136 -19.66 -13.36 2.09
N ALA A 137 -18.67 -12.47 1.97
CA ALA A 137 -17.47 -12.51 2.80
C ALA A 137 -17.84 -12.31 4.27
N THR A 138 -17.43 -13.23 5.14
CA THR A 138 -17.69 -13.14 6.58
C THR A 138 -16.49 -13.68 7.38
N GLY A 139 -16.49 -13.40 8.68
CA GLY A 139 -15.53 -13.99 9.62
C GLY A 139 -14.12 -13.38 9.57
N PRO A 140 -13.11 -14.12 10.06
CA PRO A 140 -11.75 -13.60 10.27
C PRO A 140 -11.08 -13.06 9.00
N ASN A 141 -11.38 -13.63 7.84
CA ASN A 141 -10.79 -13.18 6.56
C ASN A 141 -11.29 -11.80 6.14
N LEU A 142 -12.58 -11.51 6.36
CA LEU A 142 -13.12 -10.17 6.14
C LEU A 142 -12.48 -9.17 7.10
N ALA A 143 -12.33 -9.53 8.38
CA ALA A 143 -11.69 -8.67 9.36
C ALA A 143 -10.23 -8.35 8.98
N LEU A 144 -9.46 -9.35 8.53
CA LEU A 144 -8.10 -9.14 8.01
C LEU A 144 -8.09 -8.20 6.81
N ALA A 145 -8.97 -8.40 5.82
CA ALA A 145 -9.04 -7.53 4.64
C ALA A 145 -9.43 -6.08 4.99
N LEU A 146 -10.31 -5.89 5.98
CA LEU A 146 -10.66 -4.56 6.50
C LEU A 146 -9.51 -3.90 7.27
N LEU A 147 -8.76 -4.67 8.07
CA LEU A 147 -7.56 -4.16 8.73
C LEU A 147 -6.50 -3.72 7.71
N VAL A 148 -6.31 -4.50 6.64
CA VAL A 148 -5.48 -4.09 5.50
C VAL A 148 -5.99 -2.79 4.90
N ALA A 149 -7.29 -2.66 4.65
CA ALA A 149 -7.88 -1.42 4.12
C ALA A 149 -7.57 -0.21 5.01
N VAL A 150 -7.64 -0.36 6.34
CA VAL A 150 -7.26 0.71 7.29
C VAL A 150 -5.78 1.07 7.15
N THR A 151 -4.88 0.10 7.04
CA THR A 151 -3.46 0.40 6.82
C THR A 151 -3.22 1.12 5.49
N ILE A 152 -3.93 0.73 4.42
CA ILE A 152 -3.85 1.36 3.11
C ILE A 152 -4.28 2.82 3.18
N GLY A 153 -5.44 3.07 3.76
CA GLY A 153 -5.93 4.43 3.94
C GLY A 153 -4.97 5.28 4.78
N THR A 154 -4.44 4.71 5.87
CA THR A 154 -3.51 5.41 6.78
C THR A 154 -2.24 5.84 6.06
N TYR A 155 -1.51 4.92 5.42
CA TYR A 155 -0.28 5.31 4.71
C TYR A 155 -0.60 6.24 3.52
N SER A 156 -1.73 6.07 2.84
CA SER A 156 -2.10 6.93 1.71
C SER A 156 -2.34 8.38 2.13
N VAL A 157 -2.93 8.60 3.31
CA VAL A 157 -3.13 9.94 3.89
C VAL A 157 -1.80 10.55 4.31
N LEU A 158 -0.91 9.76 4.93
CA LEU A 158 0.45 10.19 5.26
C LEU A 158 1.23 10.58 4.00
N ASP A 159 1.13 9.76 2.95
CA ASP A 159 1.80 9.99 1.68
C ASP A 159 1.27 11.23 0.95
N ALA A 160 -0.05 11.43 0.95
CA ALA A 160 -0.64 12.65 0.42
C ALA A 160 -0.18 13.89 1.18
N ARG A 161 -0.07 13.82 2.52
CA ARG A 161 0.42 14.93 3.33
C ARG A 161 1.90 15.19 3.10
N GLY A 162 2.73 14.14 3.11
CA GLY A 162 4.16 14.22 2.86
C GLY A 162 4.47 14.81 1.48
N ALA A 163 3.81 14.32 0.44
CA ALA A 163 3.96 14.81 -0.93
C ALA A 163 3.52 16.29 -1.12
N ARG A 164 2.64 16.83 -0.26
CA ARG A 164 2.25 18.26 -0.25
C ARG A 164 3.23 19.15 0.53
N LEU A 165 3.92 18.58 1.52
CA LEU A 165 4.89 19.29 2.35
C LEU A 165 6.29 19.32 1.73
N SER A 166 6.55 18.53 0.69
CA SER A 166 7.86 18.40 0.05
C SER A 166 7.76 18.22 -1.47
N HIS A 167 8.90 18.09 -2.14
CA HIS A 167 8.91 17.68 -3.55
C HIS A 167 8.42 16.23 -3.70
N THR A 168 7.37 16.02 -4.49
CA THR A 168 6.71 14.71 -4.63
C THR A 168 7.66 13.60 -5.11
N VAL A 169 8.58 13.90 -6.03
CA VAL A 169 9.55 12.92 -6.52
C VAL A 169 10.53 12.49 -5.42
N ALA A 170 11.05 13.46 -4.66
CA ALA A 170 11.93 13.19 -3.52
C ALA A 170 11.21 12.35 -2.44
N TYR A 171 9.94 12.69 -2.17
CA TYR A 171 9.09 11.98 -1.22
C TYR A 171 8.88 10.51 -1.61
N ILE A 172 8.66 10.23 -2.91
CA ILE A 172 8.51 8.86 -3.41
C ILE A 172 9.78 8.06 -3.09
N PHE A 173 10.98 8.58 -3.37
CA PHE A 173 12.22 7.88 -3.06
C PHE A 173 12.38 7.61 -1.57
N ALA A 174 12.13 8.62 -0.74
CA ALA A 174 12.21 8.49 0.72
C ALA A 174 11.22 7.45 1.26
N THR A 175 10.00 7.41 0.72
CA THR A 175 8.96 6.46 1.13
C THR A 175 9.31 5.03 0.76
N GLN A 176 9.86 4.81 -0.44
CA GLN A 176 10.33 3.47 -0.85
C GLN A 176 11.49 2.98 0.03
N VAL A 177 12.44 3.86 0.38
CA VAL A 177 13.54 3.53 1.30
C VAL A 177 13.00 3.23 2.71
N ALA A 178 12.08 4.05 3.22
CA ALA A 178 11.47 3.84 4.52
C ALA A 178 10.70 2.53 4.59
N ALA A 179 9.85 2.24 3.60
CA ALA A 179 9.10 0.99 3.51
C ALA A 179 10.02 -0.24 3.42
N ALA A 180 11.13 -0.15 2.68
CA ALA A 180 12.12 -1.22 2.61
C ALA A 180 12.81 -1.49 3.96
N ALA A 181 13.18 -0.41 4.67
CA ALA A 181 13.85 -0.49 5.95
C ALA A 181 12.95 -1.06 7.06
N THR A 182 11.66 -0.70 7.06
CA THR A 182 10.72 -1.13 8.10
C THR A 182 10.12 -2.51 7.85
N SER A 183 10.03 -2.95 6.59
CA SER A 183 9.45 -4.25 6.23
C SER A 183 10.43 -5.42 6.31
N ALA A 184 11.72 -5.15 6.59
CA ALA A 184 12.76 -6.17 6.72
C ALA A 184 12.30 -7.34 7.62
N PRO A 185 12.39 -8.61 7.16
CA PRO A 185 12.01 -9.74 7.98
C PRO A 185 12.92 -9.80 9.20
N SER A 186 12.38 -9.49 10.38
CA SER A 186 13.10 -9.75 11.62
C SER A 186 13.12 -11.26 11.83
N VAL A 187 14.33 -11.84 11.94
CA VAL A 187 14.53 -13.24 12.32
C VAL A 187 13.75 -13.50 13.61
N GLY A 188 12.73 -14.36 13.56
CA GLY A 188 11.88 -14.68 14.70
C GLY A 188 10.57 -13.89 14.84
N SER A 189 10.15 -13.12 13.81
CA SER A 189 8.83 -12.48 13.87
C SER A 189 7.72 -13.54 13.97
N PRO A 190 6.71 -13.37 14.85
CA PRO A 190 5.55 -14.27 14.94
C PRO A 190 4.64 -14.19 13.69
N PHE A 191 5.07 -13.46 12.67
CA PHE A 191 4.33 -13.13 11.46
C PHE A 191 4.83 -13.86 10.22
N THR A 192 6.02 -14.46 10.28
CA THR A 192 6.50 -15.44 9.31
C THR A 192 5.61 -16.66 9.43
N CYS A 193 4.80 -16.94 8.41
CA CYS A 193 3.91 -18.08 8.39
C CYS A 193 4.78 -19.35 8.37
N GLN A 194 5.07 -19.92 9.54
CA GLN A 194 5.63 -21.26 9.62
C GLN A 194 4.68 -22.18 8.87
N ARG A 195 5.17 -22.84 7.82
CA ARG A 195 4.44 -23.94 7.19
C ARG A 195 4.02 -24.89 8.33
N PRO A 196 2.77 -25.37 8.37
CA PRO A 196 2.45 -26.50 9.22
C PRO A 196 3.46 -27.59 8.87
N SER A 197 4.24 -28.04 9.86
CA SER A 197 5.08 -29.21 9.69
C SER A 197 4.18 -30.33 9.18
N ALA A 198 4.42 -30.79 7.96
CA ALA A 198 3.83 -32.03 7.48
C ALA A 198 4.33 -33.12 8.44
N SER A 199 3.51 -33.47 9.41
CA SER A 199 3.68 -34.68 10.20
C SER A 199 3.38 -35.84 9.25
N LEU A 200 4.46 -36.42 8.72
CA LEU A 200 4.45 -37.80 8.21
C LEU A 200 4.35 -38.77 9.38
#